data_AF-A0A9P5XRM7-F1
#
_entry.id   AF-A0A9P5XRM7-F1
#
_cell.length_a   1.000
_cell.length_b   1.000
_cell.length_c   1.000
_cell.angle_alpha   90.00
_cell.angle_beta   90.00
_cell.angle_gamma   90.00
#
_symmetry.space_group_name_H-M   'P 1'
#
loop_
_entity.id
_entity.type
_entity.pdbx_description
1 polymer ?
#
loop_
_entity_poly.entity_id
_entity_poly.type
_entity_poly.pdbx_seq_one_letter_code
_entity_poly.pdbx_strand_id
1 'polypeptide(L)'
;PSRRYCWFLAIDKTSGKQVFGEALAFYEVLSDGASELYVAYQELTDVETVPGTIHGKPWSDATQMLPTSNIIDIVGIWDETSNIYIIQKHPALDLLTPEECGIDIEDNDNEAV
;
A
#
# COMPACT_ATOMS: atom_id res chain seq x y z
N PRO A 1 21.16 -1.58 -3.66
CA PRO A 1 19.77 -1.84 -3.19
C PRO A 1 18.81 -1.93 -4.38
N SER A 2 18.38 -3.15 -4.73
CA SER A 2 17.32 -3.35 -5.71
C SER A 2 16.00 -2.79 -5.16
N ARG A 3 15.45 -1.76 -5.81
CA ARG A 3 14.10 -1.25 -5.48
C ARG A 3 13.10 -2.37 -5.76
N ARG A 4 12.42 -2.85 -4.73
CA ARG A 4 11.25 -3.72 -4.86
C ARG A 4 10.01 -2.87 -4.61
N TYR A 5 8.97 -3.08 -5.40
CA TYR A 5 7.68 -2.40 -5.26
C TYR A 5 6.64 -3.40 -4.75
N CYS A 6 6.95 -4.05 -3.63
CA CYS A 6 6.11 -5.11 -3.05
C CYS A 6 5.51 -4.73 -1.70
N TRP A 7 5.80 -3.56 -1.14
CA TRP A 7 5.31 -3.19 0.19
C TRP A 7 4.09 -2.29 0.12
N PHE A 8 3.14 -2.52 1.01
CA PHE A 8 1.87 -1.79 1.02
C PHE A 8 1.38 -1.50 2.44
N LEU A 9 0.52 -0.49 2.52
CA LEU A 9 -0.37 -0.21 3.65
C LEU A 9 -1.79 -0.64 3.25
N ALA A 10 -2.45 -1.41 4.11
CA ALA A 10 -3.84 -1.81 3.99
C ALA A 10 -4.62 -1.50 5.26
N ILE A 11 -5.96 -1.54 5.18
CA ILE A 11 -6.85 -1.62 6.35
C ILE A 11 -7.51 -2.99 6.37
N ASP A 12 -7.35 -3.71 7.48
CA ASP A 12 -8.21 -4.85 7.74
C ASP A 12 -9.62 -4.34 8.08
N LYS A 13 -10.56 -4.54 7.15
CA LYS A 13 -11.96 -4.12 7.31
C LYS A 13 -12.67 -4.75 8.51
N THR A 14 -12.16 -5.88 9.02
CA THR A 14 -12.75 -6.57 10.18
C THR A 14 -12.38 -5.87 11.48
N SER A 15 -11.09 -5.56 11.66
CA SER A 15 -10.57 -4.95 12.89
C SER A 15 -10.45 -3.42 12.82
N GLY A 16 -10.53 -2.83 11.62
CA GLY A 16 -10.26 -1.42 11.36
C GLY A 16 -8.79 -1.03 11.51
N LYS A 17 -7.89 -2.00 11.71
CA LYS A 17 -6.47 -1.75 11.95
C LYS A 17 -5.71 -1.57 10.64
N GLN A 18 -4.69 -0.73 10.70
CA GLN A 18 -3.70 -0.62 9.65
C GLN A 18 -2.80 -1.85 9.66
N VAL A 19 -2.52 -2.36 8.46
CA VAL A 19 -1.67 -3.52 8.21
C VAL A 19 -0.60 -3.11 7.22
N PHE A 20 0.65 -3.41 7.52
CA PHE A 20 1.76 -3.23 6.59
C PHE A 20 2.20 -4.61 6.10
N GLY A 21 2.39 -4.77 4.79
CA GLY A 21 2.68 -6.08 4.22
C GLY A 21 3.67 -6.06 3.07
N GLU A 22 4.43 -7.14 2.94
CA GLU A 22 5.14 -7.50 1.72
C GLU A 22 4.25 -8.43 0.88
N ALA A 23 3.82 -7.97 -0.29
CA ALA A 23 3.07 -8.73 -1.26
C ALA A 23 3.95 -9.82 -1.89
N LEU A 24 3.50 -11.07 -1.76
CA LEU A 24 4.16 -12.26 -2.33
C LEU A 24 3.57 -12.61 -3.70
N ALA A 25 2.24 -12.59 -3.79
CA ALA A 25 1.51 -12.97 -4.99
C ALA A 25 0.10 -12.36 -4.99
N PHE A 26 -0.48 -12.27 -6.19
CA PHE A 26 -1.87 -11.86 -6.40
C PHE A 26 -2.65 -13.02 -7.00
N TYR A 27 -3.87 -13.22 -6.50
CA TYR A 27 -4.75 -14.29 -6.92
C TYR A 27 -6.10 -13.72 -7.31
N GLU A 28 -6.61 -14.15 -8.45
CA GLU A 28 -7.99 -13.93 -8.84
C GLU A 28 -8.83 -15.12 -8.35
N VAL A 29 -9.81 -14.84 -7.49
CA VAL A 29 -10.72 -15.85 -6.96
C VAL A 29 -12.09 -15.64 -7.59
N LEU A 30 -12.56 -16.66 -8.30
CA LEU A 30 -13.88 -16.68 -8.93
C LEU A 30 -14.89 -17.30 -7.96
N SER A 31 -15.94 -16.56 -7.61
CA SER A 31 -17.02 -17.04 -6.75
C SER A 31 -18.36 -16.48 -7.21
N ASP A 32 -19.35 -17.35 -7.43
CA ASP A 32 -20.74 -17.01 -7.79
C ASP A 32 -20.89 -15.97 -8.92
N GLY A 33 -20.03 -16.05 -9.93
CA GLY A 33 -20.05 -15.17 -11.11
C GLY A 33 -19.40 -13.80 -10.90
N ALA A 34 -18.84 -13.54 -9.71
CA ALA A 34 -17.97 -12.41 -9.43
C ALA A 34 -16.50 -12.84 -9.41
N SER A 35 -15.63 -11.93 -9.84
CA SER A 35 -14.18 -12.06 -9.71
C SER A 35 -13.70 -11.09 -8.63
N GLU A 36 -12.90 -11.57 -7.69
CA GLU A 36 -12.28 -10.75 -6.66
C GLU A 36 -10.77 -11.03 -6.58
N LEU A 37 -9.99 -9.95 -6.52
CA LEU A 37 -8.54 -10.02 -6.44
C LEU A 37 -8.06 -10.00 -4.98
N TYR A 38 -7.26 -10.99 -4.62
CA TYR A 38 -6.64 -11.15 -3.31
C TYR A 38 -5.12 -11.01 -3.42
N VAL A 39 -4.50 -10.47 -2.37
CA VAL A 39 -3.04 -10.49 -2.20
C VAL A 39 -2.68 -11.48 -1.10
N ALA A 40 -1.73 -12.38 -1.40
CA ALA A 40 -1.03 -13.13 -0.38
C ALA A 40 0.19 -12.34 0.07
N TYR A 41 0.38 -12.16 1.38
CA TYR A 41 1.38 -11.26 1.92
C TYR A 41 1.97 -11.76 3.25
N GLN A 42 3.14 -11.23 3.59
CA GLN A 42 3.71 -11.34 4.93
C GLN A 42 3.50 -10.02 5.67
N GLU A 43 2.90 -10.08 6.86
CA GLU A 43 2.61 -8.89 7.66
C GLU A 43 3.85 -8.41 8.44
N LEU A 44 3.99 -7.09 8.59
CA LEU A 44 4.96 -6.47 9.50
C LEU A 44 4.50 -6.66 10.94
N THR A 45 5.35 -7.25 11.78
CA THR A 45 4.99 -7.57 13.17
C THR A 45 5.43 -6.47 14.12
N ASP A 46 4.84 -6.42 15.33
CA ASP A 46 5.20 -5.48 16.40
C ASP A 46 5.28 -4.02 15.93
N VAL A 47 4.24 -3.59 15.19
CA VAL A 47 4.20 -2.25 14.61
C VAL A 47 4.05 -1.19 15.71
N GLU A 48 5.02 -0.30 15.78
CA GLU A 48 5.04 0.86 16.66
C GLU A 48 4.94 2.14 15.83
N THR A 49 4.17 3.09 16.34
CA THR A 49 4.08 4.44 15.77
C THR A 49 4.66 5.42 16.78
N VAL A 50 5.86 5.91 16.47
CA VAL A 50 6.46 7.06 17.16
C VAL A 50 6.23 8.31 16.30
N PRO A 51 6.27 9.53 16.89
CA PRO A 51 5.95 10.75 16.15
C PRO A 51 6.72 10.87 14.83
N GLY A 52 6.00 10.75 13.70
CA GLY A 52 6.55 10.87 12.34
C GLY A 52 7.21 9.60 11.78
N THR A 53 7.27 8.51 12.54
CA THR A 53 7.96 7.28 12.13
C THR A 53 7.15 6.04 12.50
N ILE A 54 6.89 5.20 11.49
CA ILE A 54 6.28 3.89 11.68
C ILE A 54 7.37 2.85 11.49
N HIS A 55 7.51 1.93 12.42
CA HIS A 55 8.43 0.81 12.30
C HIS A 55 7.87 -0.46 12.93
N GLY A 56 8.46 -1.59 12.57
CA GLY A 56 8.11 -2.89 13.14
C GLY A 56 9.27 -3.86 13.08
N LYS A 57 9.00 -5.10 13.49
CA LYS A 57 9.91 -6.22 13.38
C LYS A 57 9.83 -6.86 11.98
N PRO A 58 10.85 -7.66 11.60
CA PRO A 58 10.85 -8.37 10.32
C PRO A 58 9.52 -9.08 10.02
N TRP A 59 9.25 -9.25 8.73
CA TRP A 59 8.01 -9.84 8.22
C TRP A 59 7.71 -11.19 8.86
N SER A 60 6.45 -11.43 9.18
CA SER A 60 5.98 -12.72 9.69
C SER A 60 6.24 -13.84 8.68
N ASP A 61 6.67 -15.01 9.15
CA ASP A 61 6.72 -16.23 8.33
C ASP A 61 5.31 -16.70 7.91
N ALA A 62 4.26 -16.25 8.60
CA ALA A 62 2.89 -16.57 8.26
C ALA A 62 2.44 -15.81 7.02
N THR A 63 2.00 -16.56 6.00
CA THR A 63 1.32 -15.99 4.84
C THR A 63 -0.12 -15.70 5.19
N GLN A 64 -0.54 -14.46 4.96
CA GLN A 64 -1.92 -14.00 5.13
C GLN A 64 -2.53 -13.64 3.78
N MET A 65 -3.86 -13.53 3.74
CA MET A 65 -4.60 -13.10 2.55
C MET A 65 -5.58 -11.99 2.90
N LEU A 66 -5.66 -10.99 2.02
CA LEU A 66 -6.69 -9.95 2.08
C LEU A 66 -7.14 -9.54 0.67
N PRO A 67 -8.37 -9.02 0.52
CA PRO A 67 -8.81 -8.41 -0.74
C PRO A 67 -7.91 -7.23 -1.10
N THR A 68 -7.47 -7.16 -2.35
CA THR A 68 -6.67 -6.03 -2.86
C THR A 68 -7.37 -4.67 -2.71
N SER A 69 -8.71 -4.66 -2.67
CA SER A 69 -9.51 -3.47 -2.37
C SER A 69 -9.31 -2.89 -0.96
N ASN A 70 -8.60 -3.60 -0.09
CA ASN A 70 -8.22 -3.11 1.24
C ASN A 70 -6.84 -2.42 1.24
N ILE A 71 -6.07 -2.51 0.15
CA ILE A 71 -4.80 -1.80 0.00
C ILE A 71 -5.09 -0.32 -0.22
N ILE A 72 -4.40 0.53 0.54
CA ILE A 72 -4.60 1.98 0.55
C ILE A 72 -3.47 2.68 -0.18
N ASP A 73 -2.22 2.30 0.10
CA ASP A 73 -1.07 2.94 -0.53
C ASP A 73 0.10 1.96 -0.67
N ILE A 74 0.96 2.24 -1.64
CA ILE A 74 2.24 1.56 -1.82
C ILE A 74 3.26 2.34 -1.00
N VAL A 75 3.98 1.63 -0.13
CA VAL A 75 4.97 2.24 0.77
C VAL A 75 6.38 1.80 0.40
N GLY A 76 7.36 2.62 0.73
CA GLY A 76 8.75 2.19 0.75
C GLY A 76 9.09 1.58 2.12
N ILE A 77 10.22 0.88 2.19
CA ILE A 77 10.81 0.50 3.46
C ILE A 77 12.28 0.92 3.54
N TRP A 78 12.74 1.13 4.76
CA TRP A 78 14.16 1.11 5.10
C TRP A 78 14.41 -0.02 6.10
N ASP A 79 15.19 -1.00 5.65
CA ASP A 79 15.56 -2.18 6.43
C ASP A 79 16.85 -1.91 7.23
N GLU A 80 16.74 -1.97 8.55
CA GLU A 80 17.86 -1.96 9.48
C GLU A 80 17.84 -3.29 10.27
N THR A 81 19.01 -3.80 10.67
CA THR A 81 19.27 -5.14 11.25
C THR A 81 18.20 -5.75 12.17
N SER A 82 17.44 -4.94 12.90
CA SER A 82 16.40 -5.40 13.83
C SER A 82 15.02 -4.78 13.61
N ASN A 83 14.88 -3.81 12.71
CA ASN A 83 13.66 -3.02 12.52
C ASN A 83 13.46 -2.67 11.04
N ILE A 84 12.22 -2.75 10.59
CA ILE A 84 11.81 -2.25 9.28
C ILE A 84 11.07 -0.94 9.50
N TYR A 85 11.57 0.13 8.88
CA TYR A 85 10.96 1.45 8.91
C TYR A 85 10.09 1.65 7.66
N ILE A 86 8.85 2.06 7.85
CA ILE A 86 7.93 2.35 6.74
C ILE A 86 8.15 3.78 6.25
N ILE A 87 8.35 3.92 4.94
CA ILE A 87 8.51 5.20 4.27
C ILE A 87 7.22 5.49 3.50
N GLN A 88 6.47 6.47 3.98
CA GLN A 88 5.23 6.92 3.33
C GLN A 88 5.47 8.16 2.48
N LYS A 89 4.54 8.41 1.56
CA LYS A 89 4.46 9.68 0.84
C LYS A 89 4.24 10.82 1.83
N HIS A 90 4.85 11.97 1.55
CA HIS A 90 4.68 13.15 2.39
C HIS A 90 3.25 13.70 2.25
N PRO A 91 2.51 13.98 3.35
CA PRO A 91 1.11 14.41 3.28
C PRO A 91 0.88 15.70 2.46
N ALA A 92 1.89 16.57 2.39
CA ALA A 92 1.80 17.77 1.55
C ALA A 92 1.69 17.48 0.04
N LEU A 93 1.91 16.23 -0.40
CA LEU A 93 1.62 15.83 -1.78
C LEU A 93 0.13 15.97 -2.11
N ASP A 94 -0.77 15.77 -1.13
CA ASP A 94 -2.22 15.93 -1.32
C ASP A 94 -2.64 17.40 -1.48
N LEU A 95 -1.73 18.34 -1.21
CA LEU A 95 -1.94 19.77 -1.36
C LEU A 95 -1.48 20.30 -2.71
N LEU A 96 -0.82 19.46 -3.53
CA LEU A 96 -0.35 19.85 -4.85
C LEU A 96 -1.51 19.86 -5.84
N THR A 97 -1.51 20.86 -6.71
CA THR A 97 -2.38 20.89 -7.89
C THR A 97 -2.00 19.79 -8.89
N PRO A 98 -2.91 19.36 -9.77
CA PRO A 98 -2.59 18.40 -10.83
C PRO A 98 -1.39 18.83 -11.67
N GLU A 99 -1.28 20.13 -11.98
CA GLU A 99 -0.17 20.71 -12.74
C GLU A 99 1.16 20.59 -11.99
N GLU A 100 1.16 20.86 -10.67
CA GLU A 100 2.34 20.68 -9.81
C GLU A 100 2.72 19.19 -9.65
N CYS A 101 1.78 18.27 -9.84
CA CYS A 101 2.02 16.83 -9.90
C CYS A 101 2.53 16.36 -11.27
N GLY A 102 2.63 17.26 -12.26
CA GLY A 102 2.99 16.90 -13.64
C GLY A 102 1.92 16.09 -14.36
N ILE A 103 0.66 16.23 -13.93
CA ILE A 103 -0.50 15.65 -14.61
C ILE A 103 -1.00 16.72 -15.58
N ASP A 104 -0.81 16.49 -16.87
CA ASP A 104 -1.40 17.34 -17.90
C ASP A 104 -2.93 17.13 -17.85
N ILE A 105 -3.66 18.17 -17.46
CA ILE A 105 -5.11 18.20 -17.62
C ILE A 105 -5.34 18.38 -19.11
N GLU A 106 -5.68 17.30 -19.83
CA GLU A 106 -6.15 17.42 -21.20
C GLU A 106 -7.39 18.32 -21.19
N ASP A 107 -7.24 19.53 -21.73
CA ASP A 107 -8.36 20.44 -21.97
C ASP A 107 -9.36 19.69 -22.86
N ASN A 108 -10.49 19.30 -22.27
CA ASN A 108 -11.60 18.69 -22.98
C ASN A 108 -12.28 19.80 -23.79
N ASP A 109 -11.65 20.19 -24.91
CA ASP A 109 -12.24 21.00 -25.98
C ASP A 109 -13.31 20.17 -26.70
N ASN A 110 -14.39 19.89 -26.00
CA ASN A 110 -15.64 19.45 -26.60
C ASN A 110 -16.37 20.71 -27.10
N GLU A 111 -15.82 21.34 -28.15
CA GLU A 111 -16.58 22.27 -28.99
C GLU A 111 -17.77 21.50 -29.57
N ALA A 112 -18.95 21.78 -29.04
CA ALA A 112 -20.21 21.40 -29.64
C ALA A 112 -20.30 22.02 -31.04
N VAL A 113 -20.31 21.17 -32.08
CA VAL A 113 -20.79 21.52 -33.44
C VAL A 113 -21.76 20.46 -33.91
#